data_AF-A0A952IE19-F1
#
_entry.id   AF-A0A952IE19-F1
#
_cell.length_a   1.000
_cell.length_b   1.000
_cell.length_c   1.000
_cell.angle_alpha   90.00
_cell.angle_beta   90.00
_cell.angle_gamma   90.00
#
_symmetry.space_group_name_H-M   'P 1'
#
loop_
_entity.id
_entity.type
_entity.pdbx_description
1 polymer ?
#
loop_
_entity_poly.entity_id
_entity_poly.type
_entity_poly.pdbx_seq_one_letter_code
_entity_poly.pdbx_strand_id
1 'polypeptide(L)'
;MNVSAAIKQRKSVRAFKPDSVPDTLIKDILLRAQQAPSNCNTQPWYVTVFSGAARQQLERALVVEVSSGKQAVPAFAPGNEDLSGVYTQNS
;
A
#
# COMPACT_ATOMS: atom_id res chain seq x y z
N MET A 1 8.68 -7.27 20.76
CA MET A 1 7.78 -6.09 20.66
C MET A 1 6.34 -6.56 20.85
N ASN A 2 5.47 -5.81 21.53
CA ASN A 2 4.03 -6.12 21.62
C ASN A 2 3.22 -5.36 20.55
N VAL A 3 1.95 -5.71 20.37
CA VAL A 3 1.09 -5.14 19.31
C VAL A 3 0.95 -3.62 19.45
N SER A 4 0.71 -3.11 20.66
CA SER A 4 0.53 -1.66 20.89
C SER A 4 1.78 -0.86 20.54
N ALA A 5 2.97 -1.38 20.85
CA ALA A 5 4.23 -0.75 20.48
C ALA A 5 4.44 -0.76 18.96
N ALA A 6 4.09 -1.87 18.28
CA ALA A 6 4.17 -1.98 16.83
C ALA A 6 3.34 -0.92 16.12
N ILE A 7 2.09 -0.75 16.56
CA ILE A 7 1.15 0.21 16.00
C ILE A 7 1.66 1.64 16.17
N LYS A 8 2.19 1.99 17.36
CA LYS A 8 2.75 3.32 17.63
C LYS A 8 4.00 3.63 16.83
N GLN A 9 4.83 2.64 16.53
CA GLN A 9 6.09 2.83 15.79
C GLN A 9 5.89 2.93 14.27
N ARG A 10 4.80 2.37 13.74
CA ARG A 10 4.49 2.42 12.30
C ARG A 10 4.31 3.87 11.85
N LYS A 11 5.07 4.26 10.82
CA LYS A 11 5.00 5.58 10.19
C LYS A 11 5.03 5.47 8.67
N SER A 12 4.51 6.48 7.98
CA SER A 12 4.62 6.59 6.53
C SER A 12 6.05 6.98 6.15
N VAL A 13 6.84 5.99 5.72
CA VAL A 13 8.23 6.17 5.30
C VAL A 13 8.27 6.67 3.85
N ARG A 14 9.06 7.72 3.59
CA ARG A 14 9.16 8.38 2.27
C ARG A 14 10.51 8.22 1.58
N ALA A 15 11.44 7.49 2.19
CA ALA A 15 12.74 7.15 1.61
C ALA A 15 13.18 5.77 2.14
N PHE A 16 13.64 4.91 1.24
CA PHE A 16 14.05 3.54 1.55
C PHE A 16 15.51 3.33 1.18
N LYS A 17 16.17 2.40 1.88
CA LYS A 17 17.52 1.96 1.52
C LYS A 17 17.48 1.11 0.23
N PRO A 18 18.59 0.99 -0.51
CA PRO A 18 18.66 0.16 -1.71
C PRO A 18 18.65 -1.35 -1.41
N ASP A 19 18.85 -1.75 -0.15
CA ASP A 19 18.87 -3.15 0.28
C ASP A 19 17.55 -3.85 -0.07
N SER A 20 17.66 -5.01 -0.72
CA SER A 20 16.48 -5.85 -1.00
C SER A 20 16.01 -6.56 0.27
N VAL A 21 14.70 -6.78 0.35
CA VAL A 21 14.09 -7.63 1.38
C VAL A 21 14.12 -9.08 0.87
N PRO A 22 14.54 -10.07 1.69
CA PRO A 22 14.50 -11.47 1.29
C PRO A 22 13.09 -11.95 0.93
N ASP A 23 12.97 -12.71 -0.15
CA ASP A 23 11.68 -13.26 -0.62
C ASP A 23 10.95 -14.09 0.44
N THR A 24 11.70 -14.82 1.27
CA THR A 24 11.15 -15.61 2.37
C THR A 24 10.44 -14.74 3.40
N LEU A 25 11.01 -13.57 3.72
CA LEU A 25 10.43 -12.62 4.66
C LEU A 25 9.17 -11.97 4.07
N ILE A 26 9.20 -11.60 2.78
CA ILE A 26 8.01 -11.06 2.09
C ILE A 26 6.86 -12.08 2.14
N LYS A 27 7.15 -13.36 1.83
CA LYS A 27 6.16 -14.43 1.88
C LYS A 27 5.60 -14.64 3.29
N ASP A 28 6.44 -14.69 4.32
CA ASP A 28 5.98 -14.84 5.71
C ASP A 28 5.06 -13.68 6.14
N ILE A 29 5.39 -12.44 5.75
CA ILE A 29 4.56 -11.27 6.04
C ILE A 29 3.19 -11.40 5.34
N LEU A 30 3.16 -11.78 4.07
CA LEU A 30 1.90 -11.94 3.32
C LEU A 30 1.04 -13.08 3.89
N LEU A 31 1.64 -14.21 4.26
CA LEU A 31 0.95 -15.33 4.92
C LEU A 31 0.32 -14.92 6.25
N ARG A 32 0.95 -14.01 7.00
CA ARG A 32 0.38 -13.46 8.24
C ARG A 32 -0.72 -12.45 7.92
N ALA A 33 -0.52 -11.60 6.92
CA ALA A 33 -1.47 -10.56 6.53
C ALA A 33 -2.79 -11.13 6.00
N GLN A 34 -2.75 -12.29 5.33
CA GLN A 34 -3.96 -12.95 4.79
C GLN A 34 -4.97 -13.36 5.89
N GLN A 35 -4.56 -13.40 7.16
CA GLN A 35 -5.43 -13.72 8.29
C GLN A 35 -6.34 -12.55 8.70
N ALA A 36 -6.23 -11.39 8.03
CA ALA A 36 -7.15 -10.29 8.25
C ALA A 36 -8.61 -10.75 7.97
N PRO A 37 -9.59 -10.39 8.80
CA PRO A 37 -10.98 -10.72 8.53
C PRO A 37 -11.50 -9.95 7.31
N SER A 38 -12.42 -10.56 6.56
CA SER A 38 -13.17 -9.89 5.49
C SER A 38 -14.65 -10.26 5.54
N ASN A 39 -15.50 -9.43 4.95
CA ASN A 39 -16.94 -9.73 4.85
C ASN A 39 -17.15 -11.10 4.17
N CYS A 40 -17.97 -11.96 4.77
CA CYS A 40 -18.20 -13.34 4.34
C CYS A 40 -16.93 -14.16 4.08
N ASN A 41 -15.79 -13.80 4.69
CA ASN A 41 -14.48 -14.41 4.46
C ASN A 41 -14.08 -14.48 2.96
N THR A 42 -14.53 -13.53 2.14
CA THR A 42 -14.26 -13.51 0.68
C THR A 42 -12.79 -13.31 0.33
N GLN A 43 -11.98 -12.76 1.25
CA GLN A 43 -10.55 -12.47 1.06
C GLN A 43 -10.28 -11.80 -0.30
N PRO A 44 -10.93 -10.65 -0.60
CA PRO A 44 -11.00 -10.12 -1.96
C PRO A 44 -9.67 -9.53 -2.46
N TRP A 45 -8.64 -9.50 -1.62
CA TRP A 45 -7.35 -8.92 -1.94
C TRP A 45 -6.59 -9.77 -2.96
N TYR A 46 -6.12 -9.11 -4.02
CA TYR A 46 -5.13 -9.64 -4.95
C TYR A 46 -3.85 -8.83 -4.81
N VAL A 47 -2.75 -9.49 -4.41
CA VAL A 47 -1.48 -8.82 -4.12
C VAL A 47 -0.43 -9.22 -5.15
N THR A 48 0.03 -8.24 -5.92
CA THR A 48 1.16 -8.40 -6.86
C THR A 48 2.40 -7.74 -6.28
N VAL A 49 3.50 -8.48 -6.18
CA VAL A 49 4.79 -7.98 -5.69
C VAL A 49 5.74 -7.78 -6.86
N PHE A 50 6.30 -6.57 -6.98
CA PHE A 50 7.30 -6.24 -7.99
C PHE A 50 8.67 -6.05 -7.33
N SER A 51 9.68 -6.79 -7.78
CA SER A 51 11.06 -6.72 -7.30
C SER A 51 12.03 -6.57 -8.48
N GLY A 52 13.27 -6.16 -8.19
CA GLY A 52 14.36 -6.09 -9.18
C GLY A 52 13.99 -5.30 -10.45
N ALA A 53 14.26 -5.89 -11.61
CA ALA A 53 14.03 -5.28 -12.92
C ALA A 53 12.55 -4.92 -13.17
N ALA A 54 11.61 -5.76 -12.73
CA ALA A 54 10.18 -5.50 -12.92
C ALA A 54 9.73 -4.24 -12.15
N ARG A 55 10.23 -4.06 -10.92
CA ARG A 55 9.98 -2.83 -10.12
C ARG A 55 10.54 -1.60 -10.82
N GLN A 56 11.76 -1.68 -11.36
CA GLN A 56 12.42 -0.58 -12.06
C GLN A 56 11.68 -0.22 -13.37
N GLN A 57 11.17 -1.21 -14.09
CA GLN A 57 10.37 -0.97 -15.29
C GLN A 57 9.06 -0.26 -14.94
N LEU A 58 8.36 -0.71 -13.90
CA LEU A 58 7.15 -0.06 -13.41
C LEU A 58 7.42 1.39 -12.98
N GLU A 59 8.49 1.62 -12.22
CA GLU A 59 8.92 2.96 -11.78
C GLU A 59 9.14 3.90 -12.96
N ARG A 60 9.90 3.47 -13.98
CA ARG A 60 10.14 4.27 -15.18
C ARG A 60 8.85 4.60 -15.92
N ALA A 61 7.96 3.62 -16.11
CA ALA A 61 6.68 3.82 -16.78
C ALA A 61 5.80 4.83 -16.03
N LEU A 62 5.74 4.73 -14.70
CA LEU A 62 4.98 5.67 -13.87
C LEU A 62 5.53 7.10 -13.94
N VAL A 63 6.86 7.26 -13.89
CA VAL A 63 7.50 8.58 -14.03
C VAL A 63 7.17 9.21 -15.39
N VAL A 64 7.22 8.43 -16.47
CA VAL A 64 6.87 8.90 -17.82
C VAL A 64 5.42 9.39 -17.86
N GLU A 65 4.47 8.59 -17.39
CA GLU A 65 3.03 8.95 -17.40
C GLU A 65 2.72 10.16 -16.53
N VAL A 66 3.36 10.29 -15.36
CA VAL A 66 3.16 11.45 -14.48
C VAL A 66 3.78 12.71 -15.10
N SER A 67 4.98 12.59 -15.69
CA SER A 67 5.68 13.73 -16.30
C SER A 67 5.04 14.22 -17.60
N SER A 68 4.25 13.38 -18.28
CA SER A 68 3.52 13.76 -19.50
C SER A 68 2.27 14.61 -19.24
N GLY A 69 1.95 14.89 -17.97
CA GLY A 69 0.80 15.71 -17.59
C GLY A 69 -0.54 14.95 -17.60
N LYS A 70 -0.50 13.62 -17.73
CA LYS A 70 -1.71 12.80 -17.61
C LYS A 70 -2.26 12.90 -16.19
N GLN A 71 -3.52 13.32 -16.08
CA GLN A 71 -4.19 13.43 -14.79
C GLN A 71 -4.45 12.05 -14.21
N ALA A 72 -4.14 11.86 -12.93
CA ALA A 72 -4.51 10.65 -12.21
C ALA A 72 -6.04 10.58 -12.11
N VAL A 73 -6.61 9.46 -12.56
CA VAL A 73 -8.04 9.16 -12.41
C VAL A 73 -8.16 8.05 -11.39
N PRO A 74 -8.24 8.38 -10.09
CA PRO A 74 -8.35 7.36 -9.06
C PRO A 74 -9.69 6.63 -9.18
N ALA A 75 -9.70 5.33 -8.89
CA ALA A 75 -10.93 4.52 -8.89
C ALA A 75 -11.86 4.85 -7.71
N PHE A 76 -11.40 5.67 -6.76
CA PHE A 76 -12.13 6.15 -5.59
C PHE A 76 -11.81 7.63 -5.37
N ALA A 77 -12.72 8.36 -4.73
CA ALA A 77 -12.51 9.78 -4.45
C ALA A 77 -11.29 9.95 -3.53
N PRO A 78 -10.36 10.86 -3.84
CA PRO A 78 -9.19 11.09 -3.01
C PRO A 78 -9.57 11.75 -1.67
N GLY A 79 -8.94 11.29 -0.60
CA GLY A 79 -9.09 11.90 0.73
C GLY A 79 -10.47 11.67 1.34
N ASN A 80 -11.14 12.77 1.69
CA ASN A 80 -12.45 12.80 2.33
C ASN A 80 -13.53 13.40 1.40
N GLU A 81 -13.26 13.49 0.10
CA GLU A 81 -14.13 14.14 -0.88
C GLU A 81 -15.52 13.49 -1.02
N ASP A 82 -15.64 12.20 -0.69
CA ASP A 82 -16.91 11.45 -0.70
C ASP A 82 -17.44 11.13 0.71
N LEU A 83 -16.69 11.49 1.77
CA LEU A 83 -17.09 11.20 3.14
C LEU A 83 -18.12 12.23 3.61
N SER A 84 -19.22 11.73 4.18
CA SER A 84 -20.27 12.56 4.78
C SER A 84 -20.58 12.14 6.21
N GLY A 85 -21.23 13.03 6.99
CA GLY A 85 -21.62 12.76 8.37
C GLY A 85 -20.49 12.91 9.39
N VAL A 86 -20.53 12.13 10.47
CA VAL A 86 -19.58 12.22 11.62
C VAL A 86 -18.11 12.03 11.23
N TYR A 87 -17.83 11.51 10.04
CA TYR A 87 -16.48 11.27 9.52
C TYR A 87 -15.79 12.54 8.99
N THR A 88 -16.51 13.65 8.83
CA THR A 88 -15.92 14.96 8.45
C THR A 88 -15.60 15.85 9.66
N GLN A 89 -16.07 15.48 10.85
CA GLN A 89 -16.00 16.33 12.04
C GLN A 89 -14.69 16.22 12.84
N ASN A 90 -13.82 15.26 12.52
CA ASN A 90 -12.58 14.99 13.25
C ASN A 90 -11.32 15.01 12.36
N SER A 91 -11.40 15.64 11.18
CA SER A 91 -10.31 15.73 10.21
C SER A 91 -9.43 16.96 10.41
#